data_AF-A0A5M3YRU1-F1
#
_entry.id   AF-A0A5M3YRU1-F1
#
_cell.length_a   1.000
_cell.length_b   1.000
_cell.length_c   1.000
_cell.angle_alpha   90.00
_cell.angle_beta   90.00
_cell.angle_gamma   90.00
#
_symmetry.space_group_name_H-M   'P 1'
#
loop_
_entity.id
_entity.type
_entity.pdbx_description
1 polymer ?
#
loop_
_entity_poly.entity_id
_entity_poly.type
_entity_poly.pdbx_seq_one_letter_code
_entity_poly.pdbx_strand_id
1 'polypeptide(L)'
;METLLAHSFDYLSSYEPSKVRKGLRQVEGLLAQICLSKSKQPVSDKRRSLLSFGAPQPAPKALSELKDDPAFREFFKLQEGFQWNVAMRLVTCLEHLLGRGSNGTNDLLIISTLDLIQGALLLHPPSRTLFAREIYMNILLDLLDPINCPAIQSATLLTLVTALLDHPANTRTFEELDGLLTVTSLFKQRATSREVKLKLVEFLYFYLMPETPMTAVSAPNTGLQRSPSKLGGPVSKSVNVPGGPHGPRGSRDTRTTDEKQTLLGRYLNNVEDLVEDLKETAPFGATVY
;
A
#
# COMPACT_ATOMS: atom_id res chain seq x y z
N MET A 1 -17.86 -2.29 16.23
CA MET A 1 -17.21 -2.15 14.91
C MET A 1 -17.74 -3.21 13.95
N GLU A 2 -17.77 -4.47 14.36
CA GLU A 2 -18.33 -5.61 13.60
C GLU A 2 -19.69 -5.35 12.96
N THR A 3 -20.69 -4.86 13.71
CA THR A 3 -22.03 -4.57 13.15
C THR A 3 -21.98 -3.54 12.01
N LEU A 4 -21.13 -2.52 12.13
CA LEU A 4 -20.96 -1.53 11.07
C LEU A 4 -20.31 -2.16 9.84
N LEU A 5 -19.29 -3.00 10.04
CA LEU A 5 -18.63 -3.72 8.95
C LEU A 5 -19.61 -4.69 8.26
N ALA A 6 -20.44 -5.41 9.02
CA ALA A 6 -21.45 -6.32 8.48
C ALA A 6 -22.39 -5.58 7.51
N HIS A 7 -23.00 -4.49 7.98
CA HIS A 7 -23.86 -3.66 7.13
C HIS A 7 -23.13 -3.04 5.94
N SER A 8 -21.89 -2.62 6.13
CA SER A 8 -21.07 -2.06 5.05
C SER A 8 -20.83 -3.11 3.97
N PHE A 9 -20.50 -4.34 4.36
CA PHE A 9 -20.22 -5.43 3.43
C PHE A 9 -21.47 -5.87 2.67
N ASP A 10 -22.64 -5.94 3.32
CA ASP A 10 -23.92 -6.19 2.64
C ASP A 10 -24.18 -5.15 1.54
N TYR A 11 -23.82 -3.89 1.79
CA TYR A 11 -23.92 -2.82 0.81
C TYR A 11 -22.88 -2.93 -0.31
N LEU A 12 -21.63 -3.29 0.00
CA LEU A 12 -20.56 -3.46 -1.00
C LEU A 12 -20.82 -4.65 -1.94
N SER A 13 -21.49 -5.69 -1.47
CA SER A 13 -21.91 -6.84 -2.29
C SER A 13 -23.15 -6.57 -3.13
N SER A 14 -23.74 -5.37 -3.07
CA SER A 14 -24.96 -5.05 -3.80
C SER A 14 -24.73 -4.76 -5.29
N TYR A 15 -25.73 -5.11 -6.12
CA TYR A 15 -25.78 -4.67 -7.51
C TYR A 15 -26.18 -3.18 -7.68
N GLU A 16 -26.79 -2.57 -6.67
CA GLU A 16 -27.24 -1.18 -6.74
C GLU A 16 -26.08 -0.20 -6.48
N PRO A 17 -25.72 0.69 -7.43
CA PRO A 17 -24.62 1.65 -7.25
C PRO A 17 -24.80 2.56 -6.03
N SER A 18 -26.04 2.90 -5.69
CA SER A 18 -26.38 3.71 -4.51
C SER A 18 -26.07 3.00 -3.19
N LYS A 19 -26.27 1.67 -3.14
CA LYS A 19 -25.92 0.84 -1.98
C LYS A 19 -24.41 0.69 -1.89
N VAL A 20 -23.72 0.39 -2.99
CA VAL A 20 -22.25 0.31 -3.00
C VAL A 20 -21.63 1.61 -2.49
N ARG A 21 -22.08 2.77 -2.99
CA ARG A 21 -21.66 4.10 -2.50
C ARG A 21 -21.86 4.26 -0.99
N LYS A 22 -22.98 3.78 -0.45
CA LYS A 22 -23.28 3.83 0.98
C LYS A 22 -22.32 2.96 1.78
N GLY A 23 -22.02 1.74 1.30
CA GLY A 23 -21.03 0.85 1.91
C GLY A 23 -19.64 1.46 1.94
N LEU A 24 -19.17 2.02 0.81
CA LEU A 24 -17.88 2.70 0.72
C LEU A 24 -17.79 3.87 1.72
N ARG A 25 -18.82 4.73 1.80
CA ARG A 25 -18.86 5.83 2.77
C ARG A 25 -18.85 5.37 4.24
N GLN A 26 -19.44 4.22 4.55
CA GLN A 26 -19.41 3.67 5.91
C GLN A 26 -18.00 3.19 6.27
N VAL A 27 -17.31 2.53 5.33
CA VAL A 27 -15.91 2.14 5.50
C VAL A 27 -15.02 3.37 5.63
N GLU A 28 -15.17 4.35 4.72
CA GLU A 28 -14.45 5.63 4.78
C GLU A 28 -14.64 6.33 6.13
N GLY A 29 -15.87 6.44 6.62
CA GLY A 29 -16.18 7.04 7.91
C GLY A 29 -15.56 6.30 9.09
N LEU A 30 -15.47 4.96 9.02
CA LEU A 30 -14.76 4.17 10.03
C LEU A 30 -13.26 4.46 10.01
N LEU A 31 -12.62 4.44 8.84
CA LEU A 31 -11.19 4.74 8.71
C LEU A 31 -10.88 6.18 9.16
N ALA A 32 -11.73 7.14 8.81
CA ALA A 32 -11.60 8.53 9.23
C ALA A 32 -11.66 8.67 10.77
N GLN A 33 -12.56 7.95 11.44
CA GLN A 33 -12.64 7.97 12.92
C GLN A 33 -11.39 7.39 13.58
N ILE A 34 -10.75 6.41 12.94
CA ILE A 34 -9.49 5.82 13.40
C ILE A 34 -8.34 6.82 13.19
N CYS A 35 -8.24 7.43 12.01
CA CYS A 35 -7.10 8.25 11.62
C CYS A 35 -7.15 9.71 12.10
N LEU A 36 -8.34 10.27 12.37
CA LEU A 36 -8.50 11.69 12.66
C LEU A 36 -8.83 11.93 14.14
N SER A 37 -8.29 13.02 14.68
CA SER A 37 -8.58 13.49 16.03
C SER A 37 -10.02 14.00 16.13
N LYS A 38 -10.70 13.73 17.26
CA LYS A 38 -12.03 14.31 17.52
C LYS A 38 -11.85 15.80 17.79
N SER A 39 -12.48 16.66 16.98
CA SER A 39 -12.55 18.09 17.28
C SER A 39 -13.26 18.27 18.63
N LYS A 40 -12.52 18.76 19.64
CA LYS A 40 -13.06 19.09 20.97
C LYS A 40 -13.92 20.35 20.85
N GLN A 41 -15.12 20.25 20.30
CA GLN A 41 -16.11 21.32 20.38
C GLN A 41 -16.77 21.29 21.76
N PRO A 42 -16.70 22.36 22.58
CA PRO A 42 -17.42 22.43 23.84
C PRO A 42 -18.94 22.45 23.58
N VAL A 43 -19.68 21.77 24.46
CA VAL A 43 -21.13 21.45 24.33
C VAL A 43 -22.02 22.71 24.31
N SER A 44 -21.50 23.89 24.65
CA SER A 44 -22.26 25.14 24.78
C SER A 44 -22.69 25.81 23.46
N ASP A 45 -22.03 25.54 22.34
CA ASP A 45 -22.27 26.30 21.08
C ASP A 45 -23.24 25.65 20.09
N LYS A 46 -23.92 24.54 20.48
CA LYS A 46 -24.85 23.82 19.61
C LYS A 46 -26.08 24.61 19.13
N ARG A 47 -26.35 25.81 19.66
CA ARG A 47 -27.53 26.62 19.27
C ARG A 47 -27.26 27.77 18.28
N ARG A 48 -26.04 27.96 17.78
CA ARG A 48 -25.72 29.15 16.94
C ARG A 48 -25.04 28.91 15.60
N SER A 49 -25.06 27.69 15.05
CA SER A 49 -24.41 27.43 13.76
C SER A 49 -25.40 27.20 12.63
N LEU A 50 -26.00 28.29 12.13
CA LEU A 50 -26.58 28.32 10.77
C LEU A 50 -25.68 29.04 9.75
N LEU A 51 -24.49 29.52 10.13
CA LEU A 51 -23.58 30.26 9.24
C LEU A 51 -22.08 30.06 9.56
N SER A 52 -21.62 28.86 9.93
CA SER A 52 -20.17 28.63 10.17
C SER A 52 -19.47 28.08 8.93
N PHE A 53 -19.06 28.98 8.02
CA PHE A 53 -17.99 28.72 7.05
C PHE A 53 -16.65 28.76 7.79
N GLY A 54 -16.27 27.67 8.45
CA GLY A 54 -14.97 27.60 9.14
C GLY A 54 -14.87 26.66 10.34
N ALA A 55 -15.61 25.55 10.37
CA ALA A 55 -15.39 24.55 11.40
C ALA A 55 -13.95 24.02 11.31
N PRO A 56 -13.20 23.91 12.42
CA PRO A 56 -11.84 23.37 12.41
C PRO A 56 -11.89 21.93 11.91
N GLN A 57 -11.24 21.69 10.76
CA GLN A 57 -11.10 20.35 10.19
C GLN A 57 -10.39 19.45 11.21
N PRO A 58 -10.86 18.21 11.42
CA PRO A 58 -10.25 17.30 12.37
C PRO A 58 -8.82 16.98 11.91
N ALA A 59 -7.84 17.22 12.77
CA ALA A 59 -6.42 17.04 12.45
C ALA A 59 -6.06 15.55 12.40
N PRO A 60 -5.20 15.11 11.46
CA PRO A 60 -4.68 13.74 11.45
C PRO A 60 -3.94 13.40 12.74
N LYS A 61 -4.14 12.19 13.26
CA LYS A 61 -3.34 11.64 14.36
C LYS A 61 -1.94 11.30 13.87
N ALA A 62 -0.94 11.38 14.74
CA ALA A 62 0.38 10.86 14.40
C ALA A 62 0.33 9.32 14.32
N LEU A 63 1.05 8.72 13.36
CA LEU A 63 1.08 7.25 13.20
C LEU A 63 1.55 6.53 14.47
N SER A 64 2.48 7.14 15.21
CA SER A 64 2.99 6.64 16.48
C SER A 64 1.94 6.54 17.58
N GLU A 65 0.86 7.33 17.51
CA GLU A 65 -0.24 7.35 18.48
C GLU A 65 -1.29 6.27 18.19
N LEU A 66 -1.43 5.86 16.92
CA LEU A 66 -2.45 4.88 16.51
C LEU A 66 -2.30 3.55 17.24
N LYS A 67 -1.06 3.10 17.47
CA LYS A 67 -0.77 1.83 18.15
C LYS A 67 -1.37 1.75 19.56
N ASP A 68 -1.66 2.88 20.19
CA ASP A 68 -2.22 2.96 21.54
C ASP A 68 -3.72 3.27 21.54
N ASP A 69 -4.30 3.58 20.37
CA ASP A 69 -5.74 3.82 20.21
C ASP A 69 -6.53 2.49 20.28
N PRO A 70 -7.46 2.33 21.24
CA PRO A 70 -8.27 1.12 21.36
C PRO A 70 -9.10 0.80 20.11
N ALA A 71 -9.59 1.82 19.40
CA ALA A 71 -10.35 1.63 18.17
C ALA A 71 -9.47 1.11 17.04
N PHE A 72 -8.23 1.59 16.93
CA PHE A 72 -7.26 1.07 15.97
C PHE A 72 -6.89 -0.37 16.28
N ARG A 73 -6.60 -0.70 17.55
CA ARG A 73 -6.27 -2.08 17.96
C ARG A 73 -7.38 -3.07 17.64
N GLU A 74 -8.62 -2.69 17.92
CA GLU A 74 -9.78 -3.52 17.60
C GLU A 74 -9.97 -3.66 16.09
N PHE A 75 -9.83 -2.56 15.33
CA PHE A 75 -9.87 -2.61 13.86
C PHE A 75 -8.81 -3.56 13.32
N PHE A 76 -7.55 -3.40 13.75
CA PHE A 76 -6.42 -4.21 13.33
C PHE A 76 -6.67 -5.69 13.62
N LYS A 77 -7.12 -6.03 14.84
CA LYS A 77 -7.49 -7.41 15.21
C LYS A 77 -8.57 -7.99 14.30
N LEU A 78 -9.59 -7.20 13.95
CA LEU A 78 -10.65 -7.65 13.03
C LEU A 78 -10.11 -7.90 11.61
N GLN A 79 -9.09 -7.17 11.17
CA GLN A 79 -8.51 -7.33 9.84
C GLN A 79 -7.70 -8.63 9.66
N GLU A 80 -7.19 -9.22 10.75
CA GLU A 80 -6.51 -10.52 10.74
C GLU A 80 -7.44 -11.68 10.33
N GLY A 81 -8.75 -11.53 10.55
CA GLY A 81 -9.74 -12.53 10.19
C GLY A 81 -10.36 -12.31 8.81
N PHE A 82 -10.65 -13.40 8.08
CA PHE A 82 -11.32 -13.32 6.77
C PHE A 82 -12.72 -12.69 6.83
N GLN A 83 -13.44 -12.85 7.95
CA GLN A 83 -14.81 -12.33 8.08
C GLN A 83 -14.86 -10.80 7.99
N TRP A 84 -13.90 -10.12 8.61
CA TRP A 84 -13.93 -8.67 8.83
C TRP A 84 -12.83 -7.89 8.09
N ASN A 85 -12.02 -8.57 7.27
CA ASN A 85 -10.98 -7.94 6.46
C ASN A 85 -11.59 -7.03 5.38
N VAL A 86 -11.47 -5.73 5.60
CA VAL A 86 -11.97 -4.66 4.74
C VAL A 86 -11.28 -4.68 3.39
N ALA A 87 -9.96 -4.87 3.33
CA ALA A 87 -9.23 -4.89 2.05
C ALA A 87 -9.74 -6.01 1.14
N MET A 88 -9.94 -7.21 1.68
CA MET A 88 -10.51 -8.35 0.94
C MET A 88 -11.91 -8.03 0.41
N ARG A 89 -12.76 -7.41 1.23
CA ARG A 89 -14.13 -7.02 0.82
C ARG A 89 -14.15 -5.93 -0.24
N LEU A 90 -13.23 -4.97 -0.18
CA LEU A 90 -13.08 -3.93 -1.19
C LEU A 90 -12.56 -4.50 -2.51
N VAL A 91 -11.62 -5.44 -2.49
CA VAL A 91 -11.15 -6.13 -3.71
C VAL A 91 -12.28 -6.91 -4.39
N THR A 92 -13.10 -7.64 -3.63
CA THR A 92 -14.30 -8.28 -4.18
C THR A 92 -15.31 -7.27 -4.73
N CYS A 93 -15.46 -6.11 -4.08
CA CYS A 93 -16.30 -5.04 -4.60
C CYS A 93 -15.76 -4.50 -5.93
N LEU A 94 -14.44 -4.31 -6.02
CA LEU A 94 -13.74 -3.83 -7.21
C LEU A 94 -13.92 -4.78 -8.41
N GLU A 95 -13.79 -6.09 -8.19
CA GLU A 95 -14.09 -7.13 -9.19
C GLU A 95 -15.51 -6.98 -9.75
N HIS A 96 -16.50 -6.79 -8.88
CA HIS A 96 -17.89 -6.58 -9.32
C HIS A 96 -18.11 -5.27 -10.07
N LEU A 97 -17.32 -4.23 -9.79
CA LEU A 97 -17.42 -2.93 -10.47
C LEU A 97 -16.77 -2.97 -11.84
N LEU A 98 -15.65 -3.70 -12.00
CA LEU A 98 -15.00 -3.95 -13.28
C LEU A 98 -15.95 -4.60 -14.29
N GLY A 99 -16.74 -5.60 -13.86
CA GLY A 99 -17.69 -6.30 -14.73
C GLY A 99 -18.87 -5.46 -15.25
N ARG A 100 -19.05 -4.20 -14.79
CA ARG A 100 -20.21 -3.36 -15.14
C ARG A 100 -19.96 -2.38 -16.28
N GLY A 101 -18.73 -2.35 -16.81
CA GLY A 101 -18.30 -1.38 -17.83
C GLY A 101 -18.11 0.04 -17.29
N SER A 102 -17.54 0.91 -18.12
CA SER A 102 -17.26 2.29 -17.73
C SER A 102 -18.50 3.18 -17.91
N ASN A 103 -18.85 3.89 -16.84
CA ASN A 103 -19.75 5.04 -16.87
C ASN A 103 -19.36 5.96 -15.71
N GLY A 104 -19.63 7.26 -15.81
CA GLY A 104 -19.14 8.22 -14.82
C GLY A 104 -19.53 7.93 -13.37
N THR A 105 -20.64 7.22 -13.12
CA THR A 105 -20.99 6.79 -11.75
C THR A 105 -20.16 5.59 -11.30
N ASN A 106 -19.99 4.58 -12.17
CA ASN A 106 -19.19 3.39 -11.87
C ASN A 106 -17.70 3.75 -11.70
N ASP A 107 -17.18 4.64 -12.54
CA ASP A 107 -15.79 5.12 -12.46
C ASP A 107 -15.50 5.76 -11.11
N LEU A 108 -16.42 6.60 -10.60
CA LEU A 108 -16.30 7.20 -9.27
C LEU A 108 -16.32 6.16 -8.14
N LEU A 109 -17.08 5.07 -8.29
CA LEU A 109 -17.10 3.97 -7.33
C LEU A 109 -15.79 3.17 -7.35
N ILE A 110 -15.22 2.92 -8.54
CA ILE A 110 -13.92 2.27 -8.71
C ILE A 110 -12.83 3.10 -8.01
N ILE A 111 -12.75 4.40 -8.31
CA ILE A 111 -11.77 5.31 -7.70
C ILE A 111 -11.92 5.32 -6.18
N SER A 112 -13.15 5.48 -5.67
CA SER A 112 -13.41 5.46 -4.21
C SER A 112 -13.02 4.12 -3.57
N THR A 113 -13.18 3.01 -4.28
CA THR A 113 -12.80 1.68 -3.80
C THR A 113 -11.28 1.54 -3.75
N LEU A 114 -10.56 2.00 -4.78
CA LEU A 114 -9.10 2.02 -4.83
C LEU A 114 -8.50 2.86 -3.68
N ASP A 115 -9.04 4.05 -3.42
CA ASP A 115 -8.59 4.92 -2.32
C ASP A 115 -8.77 4.24 -0.95
N LEU A 116 -9.89 3.54 -0.75
CA LEU A 116 -10.13 2.80 0.49
C LEU A 116 -9.24 1.54 0.60
N ILE A 117 -8.90 0.89 -0.51
CA ILE A 117 -7.92 -0.20 -0.51
C ILE A 117 -6.56 0.34 -0.05
N GLN A 118 -6.09 1.46 -0.61
CA GLN A 118 -4.84 2.10 -0.19
C GLN A 118 -4.85 2.38 1.33
N GLY A 119 -5.91 3.03 1.84
CA GLY A 119 -6.05 3.32 3.26
C GLY A 119 -6.05 2.06 4.14
N ALA A 120 -6.76 1.01 3.73
CA ALA A 120 -6.81 -0.26 4.45
C ALA A 120 -5.44 -0.96 4.48
N LEU A 121 -4.68 -0.95 3.37
CA LEU A 121 -3.34 -1.54 3.29
C LEU A 121 -2.29 -0.75 4.07
N LEU A 122 -2.48 0.55 4.24
CA LEU A 122 -1.62 1.38 5.08
C LEU A 122 -1.89 1.16 6.57
N LEU A 123 -3.16 1.01 6.97
CA LEU A 123 -3.54 0.75 8.36
C LEU A 123 -3.30 -0.70 8.79
N HIS A 124 -3.39 -1.65 7.85
CA HIS A 124 -3.17 -3.07 8.09
C HIS A 124 -2.22 -3.65 7.02
N PRO A 125 -0.90 -3.44 7.15
CA PRO A 125 0.11 -3.98 6.23
C PRO A 125 0.01 -5.48 5.95
N PRO A 126 -0.39 -6.36 6.89
CA PRO A 126 -0.57 -7.78 6.60
C PRO A 126 -1.59 -8.05 5.48
N SER A 127 -2.58 -7.17 5.26
CA SER A 127 -3.54 -7.32 4.15
C SER A 127 -2.90 -7.24 2.77
N ARG A 128 -1.65 -6.74 2.64
CA ARG A 128 -0.93 -6.73 1.36
C ARG A 128 -0.74 -8.15 0.81
N THR A 129 -0.69 -9.19 1.64
CA THR A 129 -0.53 -10.58 1.19
C THR A 129 -1.64 -11.06 0.26
N LEU A 130 -2.79 -10.34 0.20
CA LEU A 130 -3.83 -10.60 -0.80
C LEU A 130 -3.24 -10.55 -2.22
N PHE A 131 -2.40 -9.57 -2.52
CA PHE A 131 -1.90 -9.33 -3.87
C PHE A 131 -0.76 -10.28 -4.31
N ALA A 132 -0.34 -11.21 -3.44
CA ALA A 132 0.49 -12.34 -3.84
C ALA A 132 -0.32 -13.42 -4.59
N ARG A 133 -1.65 -13.29 -4.59
CA ARG A 133 -2.55 -14.15 -5.36
C ARG A 133 -2.82 -13.50 -6.69
N GLU A 134 -2.58 -14.26 -7.77
CA GLU A 134 -2.74 -13.78 -9.14
C GLU A 134 -4.13 -13.18 -9.41
N ILE A 135 -5.19 -13.81 -8.88
CA ILE A 135 -6.57 -13.33 -9.05
C ILE A 135 -6.77 -11.89 -8.56
N TYR A 136 -6.12 -11.49 -7.47
CA TYR A 136 -6.28 -10.14 -6.92
C TYR A 136 -5.31 -9.14 -7.57
N MET A 137 -4.13 -9.58 -8.00
CA MET A 137 -3.21 -8.74 -8.76
C MET A 137 -3.77 -8.41 -10.16
N ASN A 138 -4.35 -9.40 -10.85
CA ASN A 138 -4.95 -9.20 -12.17
C ASN A 138 -6.05 -8.14 -12.16
N ILE A 139 -6.86 -8.05 -11.10
CA ILE A 139 -7.86 -6.96 -10.94
C ILE A 139 -7.21 -5.57 -11.05
N LEU A 140 -6.03 -5.37 -10.46
CA LEU A 140 -5.31 -4.10 -10.57
C LEU A 140 -4.70 -3.91 -11.96
N LEU A 141 -4.18 -4.97 -12.58
CA LEU A 141 -3.62 -4.89 -13.93
C LEU A 141 -4.70 -4.58 -14.98
N ASP A 142 -5.89 -5.17 -14.87
CA ASP A 142 -7.04 -4.94 -15.75
C ASP A 142 -7.52 -3.48 -15.69
N LEU A 143 -7.40 -2.83 -14.52
CA LEU A 143 -7.73 -1.42 -14.36
C LEU A 143 -6.75 -0.47 -15.08
N LEU A 144 -5.56 -0.96 -15.45
CA LEU A 144 -4.60 -0.21 -16.29
C LEU A 144 -4.91 -0.29 -17.78
N ASP A 145 -5.97 -1.01 -18.20
CA ASP A 145 -6.36 -1.06 -19.61
C ASP A 145 -6.56 0.38 -20.16
N PRO A 146 -6.04 0.69 -21.37
CA PRO A 146 -6.20 1.98 -22.02
C PRO A 146 -7.65 2.45 -22.20
N ILE A 147 -8.64 1.55 -22.14
CA ILE A 147 -10.07 1.88 -22.21
C ILE A 147 -10.55 2.63 -20.95
N ASN A 148 -9.89 2.42 -19.81
CA ASN A 148 -10.25 3.06 -18.56
C ASN A 148 -9.82 4.53 -18.57
N CYS A 149 -10.58 5.37 -17.87
CA CYS A 149 -10.29 6.80 -17.84
C CYS A 149 -8.97 7.07 -17.06
N PRO A 150 -8.27 8.19 -17.37
CA PRO A 150 -6.99 8.52 -16.74
C PRO A 150 -7.00 8.52 -15.20
N ALA A 151 -8.12 8.92 -14.59
CA ALA A 151 -8.26 8.94 -13.13
C ALA A 151 -8.22 7.54 -12.51
N ILE A 152 -8.85 6.54 -13.16
CA ILE A 152 -8.78 5.13 -12.72
C ILE A 152 -7.36 4.61 -12.85
N GLN A 153 -6.69 4.87 -13.98
CA GLN A 153 -5.30 4.44 -14.21
C GLN A 153 -4.36 5.03 -13.15
N SER A 154 -4.46 6.34 -12.88
CA SER A 154 -3.67 7.02 -11.83
C SER A 154 -3.92 6.43 -10.43
N ALA A 155 -5.19 6.23 -10.04
CA ALA A 155 -5.53 5.64 -8.75
C ALA A 155 -5.06 4.18 -8.61
N THR A 156 -5.09 3.44 -9.72
CA THR A 156 -4.64 2.05 -9.77
C THR A 156 -3.13 1.95 -9.60
N LEU A 157 -2.36 2.82 -10.26
CA LEU A 157 -0.90 2.89 -10.09
C LEU A 157 -0.52 3.19 -8.64
N LEU A 158 -1.21 4.12 -7.99
CA LEU A 158 -0.99 4.41 -6.57
C LEU A 158 -1.36 3.21 -5.67
N THR A 159 -2.45 2.53 -6.01
CA THR A 159 -2.88 1.31 -5.30
C THR A 159 -1.83 0.19 -5.44
N LEU A 160 -1.26 0.01 -6.64
CA LEU A 160 -0.14 -0.90 -6.87
C LEU A 160 1.06 -0.53 -6.00
N VAL A 161 1.48 0.74 -5.93
CA VAL A 161 2.57 1.16 -5.01
C VAL A 161 2.28 0.70 -3.58
N THR A 162 1.09 0.98 -3.03
CA THR A 162 0.74 0.54 -1.67
C THR A 162 0.65 -0.98 -1.50
N ALA A 163 0.27 -1.72 -2.55
CA ALA A 163 0.21 -3.17 -2.52
C ALA A 163 1.61 -3.81 -2.54
N LEU A 164 2.55 -3.22 -3.29
CA LEU A 164 3.90 -3.74 -3.48
C LEU A 164 4.88 -3.29 -2.39
N LEU A 165 4.57 -2.20 -1.67
CA LEU A 165 5.43 -1.61 -0.65
C LEU A 165 5.81 -2.59 0.46
N ASP A 166 7.12 -2.80 0.63
CA ASP A 166 7.73 -3.75 1.57
C ASP A 166 7.16 -5.18 1.44
N HIS A 167 6.73 -5.56 0.24
CA HIS A 167 6.10 -6.86 -0.02
C HIS A 167 6.62 -7.49 -1.32
N PRO A 168 7.89 -7.97 -1.34
CA PRO A 168 8.54 -8.45 -2.56
C PRO A 168 7.78 -9.58 -3.25
N ALA A 169 7.08 -10.44 -2.49
CA ALA A 169 6.22 -11.48 -3.03
C ALA A 169 5.14 -10.94 -3.98
N ASN A 170 4.53 -9.80 -3.65
CA ASN A 170 3.56 -9.15 -4.53
C ASN A 170 4.24 -8.62 -5.79
N THR A 171 5.47 -8.09 -5.67
CA THR A 171 6.25 -7.64 -6.83
C THR A 171 6.58 -8.82 -7.76
N ARG A 172 6.86 -10.00 -7.20
CA ARG A 172 7.04 -11.23 -7.99
C ARG A 172 5.76 -11.57 -8.77
N THR A 173 4.60 -11.62 -8.11
CA THR A 173 3.32 -11.89 -8.76
C THR A 173 2.99 -10.85 -9.83
N PHE A 174 3.24 -9.56 -9.57
CA PHE A 174 3.08 -8.49 -10.55
C PHE A 174 3.92 -8.71 -11.80
N GLU A 175 5.19 -9.10 -11.64
CA GLU A 175 6.06 -9.36 -12.78
C GLU A 175 5.72 -10.65 -13.54
N GLU A 176 5.31 -11.70 -12.83
CA GLU A 176 4.85 -12.97 -13.41
C GLU A 176 3.58 -12.80 -14.26
N LEU A 177 2.74 -11.83 -13.91
CA LEU A 177 1.55 -11.44 -14.64
C LEU A 177 1.79 -10.35 -15.70
N ASP A 178 3.01 -10.24 -16.21
CA ASP A 178 3.39 -9.26 -17.23
C ASP A 178 3.13 -7.79 -16.83
N GLY A 179 3.08 -7.48 -15.54
CA GLY A 179 2.79 -6.13 -15.05
C GLY A 179 3.75 -5.06 -15.58
N LEU A 180 5.03 -5.40 -15.77
CA LEU A 180 6.02 -4.51 -16.40
C LEU A 180 5.68 -4.22 -17.87
N LEU A 181 5.23 -5.23 -18.61
CA LEU A 181 4.78 -5.04 -19.99
C LEU A 181 3.54 -4.15 -20.03
N THR A 182 2.57 -4.37 -19.14
CA THR A 182 1.35 -3.55 -19.02
C THR A 182 1.69 -2.08 -18.76
N VAL A 183 2.48 -1.80 -17.72
CA VAL A 183 2.90 -0.44 -17.33
C VAL A 183 3.69 0.24 -18.45
N THR A 184 4.69 -0.42 -19.03
CA THR A 184 5.51 0.18 -20.08
C THR A 184 4.74 0.35 -21.39
N SER A 185 3.81 -0.54 -21.72
CA SER A 185 2.94 -0.40 -22.89
C SER A 185 2.02 0.80 -22.75
N LEU A 186 1.39 0.97 -21.58
CA LEU A 186 0.60 2.16 -21.28
C LEU A 186 1.45 3.44 -21.33
N PHE A 187 2.70 3.40 -20.85
CA PHE A 187 3.60 4.55 -20.93
C PHE A 187 3.96 4.96 -22.37
N LYS A 188 4.25 3.96 -23.22
CA LYS A 188 4.65 4.15 -24.62
C LYS A 188 3.49 4.61 -25.51
N GLN A 189 2.24 4.34 -25.11
CA GLN A 189 1.09 4.75 -25.90
C GLN A 189 1.01 6.27 -26.06
N ARG A 190 0.72 6.70 -27.29
CA ARG A 190 0.60 8.13 -27.63
C ARG A 190 -0.65 8.77 -27.02
N ALA A 191 -1.72 7.99 -26.86
CA ALA A 191 -3.00 8.44 -26.31
C ALA A 191 -2.98 8.63 -24.79
N THR A 192 -1.99 8.06 -24.10
CA THR A 192 -1.86 8.16 -22.64
C THR A 192 -1.66 9.60 -22.21
N SER A 193 -2.49 10.06 -21.27
CA SER A 193 -2.45 11.43 -20.78
C SER A 193 -1.12 11.75 -20.10
N ARG A 194 -0.73 13.03 -20.09
CA ARG A 194 0.49 13.50 -19.43
C ARG A 194 0.49 13.17 -17.92
N GLU A 195 -0.67 13.27 -17.28
CA GLU A 195 -0.83 12.96 -15.86
C GLU A 195 -0.53 11.48 -15.57
N VAL A 196 -1.10 10.57 -16.36
CA VAL A 196 -0.86 9.13 -16.22
C VAL A 196 0.60 8.80 -16.53
N LYS A 197 1.22 9.45 -17.53
CA LYS A 197 2.66 9.27 -17.81
C LYS A 197 3.54 9.66 -16.63
N LEU A 198 3.20 10.74 -15.93
CA LEU A 198 3.93 11.13 -14.72
C LEU A 198 3.80 10.05 -13.63
N LYS A 199 2.58 9.55 -13.38
CA LYS A 199 2.33 8.47 -12.42
C LYS A 199 3.04 7.16 -12.78
N LEU A 200 3.12 6.83 -14.07
CA LEU A 200 3.87 5.67 -14.56
C LEU A 200 5.37 5.83 -14.29
N VAL A 201 5.93 7.01 -14.52
CA VAL A 201 7.34 7.28 -14.21
C VAL A 201 7.60 7.18 -12.70
N GLU A 202 6.74 7.75 -11.85
CA GLU A 202 6.82 7.60 -10.39
C GLU A 202 6.78 6.12 -9.97
N PHE A 203 5.88 5.33 -10.59
CA PHE A 203 5.81 3.89 -10.36
C PHE A 203 7.08 3.15 -10.79
N LEU A 204 7.68 3.52 -11.94
CA LEU A 204 8.94 2.92 -12.40
C LEU A 204 10.11 3.24 -11.47
N TYR A 205 10.20 4.46 -10.95
CA TYR A 205 11.19 4.79 -9.92
C TYR A 205 10.98 3.95 -8.66
N PHE A 206 9.74 3.87 -8.16
CA PHE A 206 9.39 3.00 -7.03
C PHE A 206 9.79 1.53 -7.30
N TYR A 207 9.48 1.00 -8.47
CA TYR A 207 9.84 -0.37 -8.85
C TYR A 207 11.35 -0.59 -8.86
N LEU A 208 12.15 0.39 -9.27
CA LEU A 208 13.62 0.28 -9.32
C LEU A 208 14.29 0.46 -7.95
N MET A 209 13.61 1.07 -6.96
CA MET A 209 14.16 1.23 -5.61
C MET A 209 14.49 -0.11 -4.93
N PRO A 210 15.54 -0.22 -4.11
CA PRO A 210 15.86 -1.46 -3.39
C PRO A 210 14.68 -1.99 -2.57
N GLU A 211 14.41 -3.30 -2.63
CA GLU A 211 13.29 -3.94 -1.91
C GLU A 211 13.59 -4.19 -0.42
N THR A 212 14.86 -4.07 -0.02
CA THR A 212 15.28 -4.11 1.38
C THR A 212 16.13 -2.87 1.67
N PRO A 213 16.03 -2.31 2.88
CA PRO A 213 16.91 -1.22 3.27
C PRO A 213 18.35 -1.72 3.18
N MET A 214 19.17 -1.01 2.39
CA MET A 214 20.60 -1.27 2.31
C MET A 214 21.18 -1.10 3.71
N THR A 215 21.40 -2.21 4.43
CA THR A 215 22.25 -2.17 5.61
C THR A 215 23.62 -1.78 5.09
N ALA A 216 24.05 -0.56 5.42
CA ALA A 216 25.35 -0.05 5.05
C ALA A 216 26.39 -1.14 5.34
N VAL A 217 26.98 -1.67 4.27
CA VAL A 217 28.05 -2.66 4.35
C VAL A 217 29.08 -2.04 5.28
N SER A 218 29.23 -2.62 6.48
CA SER A 218 30.17 -2.11 7.47
C SER A 218 31.51 -1.97 6.77
N ALA A 219 32.01 -0.73 6.71
CA ALA A 219 33.30 -0.43 6.11
C ALA A 219 34.35 -1.41 6.67
N PRO A 220 35.26 -1.94 5.84
CA PRO A 220 36.30 -2.82 6.33
C PRO A 220 37.14 -2.03 7.34
N ASN A 221 37.03 -2.39 8.62
CA ASN A 221 37.84 -1.83 9.70
C ASN A 221 39.31 -2.15 9.45
N THR A 222 40.00 -1.26 8.75
CA THR A 222 41.45 -1.23 8.65
C THR A 222 42.03 -0.45 9.83
N GLY A 223 42.43 -1.19 10.87
CA GLY A 223 43.57 -0.88 11.73
C GLY A 223 43.40 0.16 12.84
N LEU A 224 43.53 -0.29 14.11
CA LEU A 224 44.60 0.09 15.05
C LEU A 224 44.26 -0.26 16.52
N GLN A 225 44.81 -1.40 16.97
CA GLN A 225 45.52 -1.63 18.25
C GLN A 225 45.29 -0.67 19.47
N ARG A 226 44.74 -1.20 20.60
CA ARG A 226 45.43 -1.42 21.92
C ARG A 226 44.47 -1.62 23.13
N SER A 227 44.38 -2.89 23.60
CA SER A 227 44.46 -3.48 24.98
C SER A 227 43.72 -2.86 26.24
N PRO A 228 43.69 -3.51 27.44
CA PRO A 228 42.65 -4.46 27.88
C PRO A 228 42.14 -4.31 29.35
N SER A 229 41.22 -5.22 29.75
CA SER A 229 40.97 -5.77 31.12
C SER A 229 39.92 -5.09 32.04
N LYS A 230 38.82 -5.79 32.39
CA LYS A 230 38.68 -6.66 33.59
C LYS A 230 37.25 -7.26 33.75
N LEU A 231 37.25 -8.55 34.13
CA LEU A 231 36.25 -9.45 34.74
C LEU A 231 35.00 -8.80 35.40
N GLY A 232 33.81 -9.43 35.48
CA GLY A 232 33.37 -10.79 35.14
C GLY A 232 32.01 -11.13 35.77
N GLY A 233 31.32 -12.15 35.22
CA GLY A 233 30.25 -12.94 35.84
C GLY A 233 28.81 -12.75 35.28
N PRO A 234 27.90 -13.74 35.39
CA PRO A 234 28.07 -15.18 35.13
C PRO A 234 27.14 -15.70 34.01
N VAL A 235 27.58 -16.80 33.43
CA VAL A 235 26.93 -17.57 32.35
C VAL A 235 25.62 -18.20 32.82
N SER A 236 24.54 -17.99 32.08
CA SER A 236 23.35 -18.86 32.12
C SER A 236 23.10 -19.47 30.75
N LYS A 237 23.00 -20.80 30.77
CA LYS A 237 23.01 -21.75 29.67
C LYS A 237 21.86 -21.51 28.69
N SER A 238 22.20 -21.28 27.42
CA SER A 238 21.26 -21.45 26.32
C SER A 238 21.05 -22.95 26.11
N VAL A 239 19.83 -23.41 26.32
CA VAL A 239 19.41 -24.78 26.04
C VAL A 239 19.23 -24.90 24.53
N ASN A 240 20.14 -25.63 23.90
CA ASN A 240 20.00 -26.15 22.54
C ASN A 240 18.72 -26.98 22.45
N VAL A 241 17.73 -26.49 21.69
CA VAL A 241 16.66 -27.33 21.13
C VAL A 241 16.99 -27.54 19.65
N PRO A 242 17.25 -28.77 19.20
CA PRO A 242 17.45 -29.07 17.79
C PRO A 242 16.09 -29.40 17.14
N GLY A 243 15.64 -28.60 16.18
CA GLY A 243 14.53 -28.97 15.31
C GLY A 243 13.66 -27.80 14.84
N GLY A 244 13.90 -27.33 13.61
CA GLY A 244 12.98 -26.47 12.88
C GLY A 244 13.69 -25.68 11.76
N PRO A 245 13.53 -26.04 10.48
CA PRO A 245 14.09 -25.26 9.37
C PRO A 245 13.16 -24.08 9.06
N HIS A 246 13.17 -23.06 9.90
CA HIS A 246 12.55 -21.77 9.60
C HIS A 246 13.57 -20.64 9.79
N GLY A 247 14.56 -20.61 8.90
CA GLY A 247 15.21 -19.34 8.57
C GLY A 247 14.20 -18.40 7.89
N PRO A 248 14.39 -17.07 7.98
CA PRO A 248 13.47 -16.12 7.38
C PRO A 248 13.44 -16.34 5.86
N ARG A 249 12.28 -16.74 5.34
CA ARG A 249 12.03 -16.87 3.89
C ARG A 249 12.24 -15.56 3.10
N GLY A 250 12.41 -14.43 3.79
CA GLY A 250 12.55 -13.10 3.18
C GLY A 250 13.75 -12.92 2.24
N SER A 251 14.77 -13.79 2.27
CA SER A 251 15.94 -13.63 1.40
C SER A 251 15.77 -14.21 -0.02
N ARG A 252 14.76 -15.04 -0.27
CA ARG A 252 14.62 -15.73 -1.58
C ARG A 252 13.74 -14.98 -2.59
N ASP A 253 12.89 -14.08 -2.13
CA ASP A 253 11.91 -13.40 -2.99
C ASP A 253 12.32 -11.96 -3.35
N THR A 254 13.41 -11.45 -2.76
CA THR A 254 13.87 -10.08 -3.03
C THR A 254 14.77 -10.02 -4.27
N ARG A 255 14.59 -9.01 -5.12
CA ARG A 255 15.48 -8.74 -6.26
C ARG A 255 16.28 -7.45 -6.07
N THR A 256 17.51 -7.47 -6.54
CA THR A 256 18.40 -6.31 -6.59
C THR A 256 17.92 -5.28 -7.63
N THR A 257 18.37 -4.04 -7.51
CA THR A 257 18.08 -3.00 -8.51
C THR A 257 18.58 -3.40 -9.91
N ASP A 258 19.74 -4.05 -10.02
CA ASP A 258 20.31 -4.50 -11.30
C ASP A 258 19.47 -5.60 -11.97
N GLU A 259 18.96 -6.56 -11.19
CA GLU A 259 18.02 -7.57 -11.69
C GLU A 259 16.72 -6.92 -12.18
N LYS A 260 16.19 -5.96 -11.41
CA LYS A 260 14.97 -5.22 -11.78
C LYS A 260 15.16 -4.34 -13.02
N GLN A 261 16.32 -3.69 -13.15
CA GLN A 261 16.72 -2.96 -14.36
C GLN A 261 16.76 -3.91 -15.56
N THR A 262 17.36 -5.09 -15.43
CA THR A 262 17.42 -6.10 -16.50
C THR A 262 16.03 -6.54 -16.95
N LEU A 263 15.09 -6.70 -16.02
CA LEU A 263 13.71 -7.08 -16.33
C LEU A 263 12.95 -5.96 -17.03
N LEU A 264 13.07 -4.73 -16.52
CA LEU A 264 12.43 -3.56 -17.13
C LEU A 264 13.02 -3.26 -18.52
N GLY A 265 14.32 -3.48 -18.71
CA GLY A 265 15.03 -3.31 -19.98
C GLY A 265 14.53 -4.22 -21.10
N ARG A 266 13.77 -5.27 -20.80
CA ARG A 266 13.08 -6.09 -21.81
C ARG A 266 11.95 -5.33 -22.51
N TYR A 267 11.40 -4.30 -21.87
CA TYR A 267 10.19 -3.62 -22.32
C TYR A 267 10.37 -2.11 -22.56
N LEU A 268 11.40 -1.50 -21.97
CA LEU A 268 11.70 -0.08 -22.08
C LEU A 268 13.18 0.11 -22.44
N ASN A 269 13.47 1.00 -23.38
CA ASN A 269 14.85 1.40 -23.69
C ASN A 269 15.29 2.49 -22.71
N ASN A 270 16.61 2.66 -22.54
CA ASN A 270 17.21 3.69 -21.69
C ASN A 270 16.78 3.61 -20.22
N VAL A 271 16.74 2.39 -19.67
CA VAL A 271 16.47 2.19 -18.23
C VAL A 271 17.66 2.67 -17.40
N GLU A 272 18.85 2.70 -18.00
CA GLU A 272 20.07 3.23 -17.42
C GLU A 272 19.89 4.67 -16.94
N ASP A 273 19.28 5.54 -17.76
CA ASP A 273 19.04 6.94 -17.43
C ASP A 273 18.10 7.08 -16.21
N LEU A 274 17.06 6.23 -16.12
CA LEU A 274 16.16 6.19 -14.96
C LEU A 274 16.89 5.76 -13.68
N VAL A 275 17.81 4.80 -13.79
CA VAL A 275 18.59 4.31 -12.64
C VAL A 275 19.65 5.33 -12.21
N GLU A 276 20.27 6.04 -13.16
CA GLU A 276 21.20 7.13 -12.88
C GLU A 276 20.50 8.29 -12.17
N ASP A 277 19.36 8.75 -12.70
CA ASP A 277 18.57 9.81 -12.07
C ASP A 277 18.07 9.43 -10.67
N LEU A 278 17.70 8.16 -10.45
CA LEU A 278 17.32 7.66 -9.12
C LEU A 278 18.49 7.74 -8.12
N LYS A 279 19.72 7.43 -8.56
CA LYS A 279 20.94 7.50 -7.73
C LYS A 279 21.31 8.93 -7.39
N GLU A 280 21.16 9.86 -8.32
CA GLU A 280 21.44 11.28 -8.11
C GLU A 280 20.41 11.94 -7.20
N THR A 281 19.13 11.62 -7.39
CA THR A 281 18.02 12.31 -6.72
C THR A 281 17.74 11.76 -5.31
N ALA A 282 18.13 10.50 -5.02
CA ALA A 282 17.87 9.80 -3.75
C ALA A 282 16.50 10.12 -3.13
N PRO A 283 15.38 9.98 -3.88
CA PRO A 283 14.11 10.68 -3.61
C PRO A 283 13.44 10.36 -2.26
N PHE A 284 13.87 9.30 -1.56
CA PHE A 284 13.29 8.87 -0.29
C PHE A 284 14.28 8.78 0.88
N GLY A 285 15.53 9.25 0.73
CA GLY A 285 16.50 9.35 1.83
C GLY A 285 16.95 7.99 2.43
N ALA A 286 18.23 7.86 2.79
CA ALA A 286 18.84 6.63 3.30
C ALA A 286 18.40 6.22 4.73
N THR A 287 17.31 6.76 5.26
CA THR A 287 16.84 6.50 6.63
C THR A 287 15.32 6.49 6.68
N VAL A 288 14.74 5.29 6.72
CA VAL A 288 13.40 5.06 7.25
C VAL A 288 13.59 4.41 8.63
N TYR A 289 12.97 5.02 9.64
CA TYR A 289 13.14 4.84 11.09
C TYR A 289 13.19 3.40 11.61
#